data_AF-A0A843V516-F1
#
_entry.id   AF-A0A843V516-F1
#
_cell.length_a   1.000
_cell.length_b   1.000
_cell.length_c   1.000
_cell.angle_alpha   90.00
_cell.angle_beta   90.00
_cell.angle_gamma   90.00
#
_symmetry.space_group_name_H-M   'P 1'
#
loop_
_entity.id
_entity.type
_entity.pdbx_description
1 polymer ?
#
loop_
_entity_poly.entity_id
_entity_poly.type
_entity_poly.pdbx_seq_one_letter_code
_entity_poly.pdbx_strand_id
1 'polypeptide(L)'
;MKNVWRLTDVDLQRTKGEPMSIGTPMTNSPTPGIEGNKNQITKVHRKPESSTQTASLRSSSQRTQTATLRSSSQCRGEKRCAIACLLRKGLKPATVTGHIGLGLHILEIRTIPEALPFFVTPKAVDENSVLLQQLPHWAACSITQALEFLTPPFKGHPRVMAYVLRVLETYPPERVTFFMPQLVQALRYDEGRLVEGYLLGAAQRSNIFAHILIWHLQIGSFQSLLPAVRQKIIDGFSPEARDLFQREFDFFDKVTSISGVLFPLPKEERRAGIRRELEKIQVEGDDLYLPTATNKIVRGIQLDSGIPLQSAAKVPIMITFNVMDRGGNPNDIKPQACIFKDRIGPLNRFQPIQIGGGADP
;
A
#
# COMPACT_ATOMS: atom_id res chain seq x y z
N MET A 1 10.31 14.20 1.80
CA MET A 1 9.26 14.73 0.89
C MET A 1 7.91 14.18 1.35
N LYS A 2 6.81 14.92 1.20
CA LYS A 2 5.48 14.51 1.70
C LYS A 2 4.62 14.00 0.53
N ASN A 3 4.52 12.69 0.35
CA ASN A 3 3.60 12.10 -0.64
C ASN A 3 2.24 11.87 0.01
N VAL A 4 1.23 12.58 -0.48
CA VAL A 4 -0.10 12.66 0.12
C VAL A 4 -1.06 11.71 -0.61
N TRP A 5 -1.41 10.61 0.04
CA TRP A 5 -2.53 9.76 -0.39
C TRP A 5 -3.84 10.30 0.23
N ARG A 6 -4.45 11.29 -0.43
CA ARG A 6 -5.88 11.58 -0.19
C ARG A 6 -6.70 10.56 -0.97
N LEU A 7 -7.40 9.66 -0.27
CA LEU A 7 -8.60 9.05 -0.84
C LEU A 7 -9.70 10.12 -0.89
N THR A 8 -10.45 10.14 -1.98
CA THR A 8 -11.62 11.00 -2.19
C THR A 8 -12.88 10.15 -2.21
N ASP A 9 -13.93 10.60 -1.54
CA ASP A 9 -15.22 9.94 -1.46
C ASP A 9 -15.92 9.83 -2.84
N VAL A 10 -16.49 8.66 -3.12
CA VAL A 10 -17.50 8.42 -4.16
C VAL A 10 -18.48 7.36 -3.64
N ASP A 11 -19.74 7.44 -4.07
CA ASP A 11 -20.84 6.48 -3.82
C ASP A 11 -21.35 6.33 -2.37
N LEU A 12 -21.88 7.43 -1.83
CA LEU A 12 -23.12 7.34 -1.04
C LEU A 12 -24.31 7.17 -2.01
N GLN A 13 -24.78 5.94 -2.21
CA GLN A 13 -26.11 5.72 -2.81
C GLN A 13 -27.17 5.55 -1.72
N ARG A 14 -28.24 6.33 -1.82
CA ARG A 14 -29.18 6.63 -0.73
C ARG A 14 -30.55 6.03 -1.03
N THR A 15 -30.79 4.81 -0.56
CA THR A 15 -32.14 4.22 -0.63
C THR A 15 -33.10 4.98 0.30
N LYS A 16 -34.07 5.66 -0.30
CA LYS A 16 -35.30 6.11 0.35
C LYS A 16 -36.46 5.71 -0.54
N GLY A 17 -37.52 5.17 0.06
CA GLY A 17 -38.64 4.56 -0.66
C GLY A 17 -39.58 5.56 -1.33
N GLU A 18 -40.45 5.01 -2.17
CA GLU A 18 -41.59 5.68 -2.79
C GLU A 18 -42.60 6.16 -1.73
N PRO A 19 -43.56 7.03 -2.11
CA PRO A 19 -44.83 6.44 -2.52
C PRO A 19 -45.42 6.98 -3.84
N MET A 20 -46.09 6.07 -4.55
CA MET A 20 -47.24 6.24 -5.47
C MET A 20 -47.81 7.65 -5.73
N SER A 21 -47.92 8.02 -7.03
CA SER A 21 -49.19 8.10 -7.80
C SER A 21 -49.41 9.31 -8.73
N ILE A 22 -49.85 8.99 -9.97
CA ILE A 22 -50.67 9.79 -10.92
C ILE A 22 -50.02 11.04 -11.58
N GLY A 23 -50.13 11.16 -12.93
CA GLY A 23 -50.05 12.48 -13.60
C GLY A 23 -49.29 12.61 -14.94
N THR A 24 -49.64 11.86 -15.99
CA THR A 24 -49.37 12.22 -17.41
C THR A 24 -50.44 13.24 -17.91
N PRO A 25 -50.33 13.94 -19.08
CA PRO A 25 -49.29 13.91 -20.14
C PRO A 25 -48.91 15.26 -20.83
N MET A 26 -48.02 15.21 -21.86
CA MET A 26 -47.92 16.12 -23.04
C MET A 26 -47.41 17.58 -22.78
N THR A 27 -46.85 18.39 -23.72
CA THR A 27 -46.60 18.27 -25.18
C THR A 27 -45.48 19.24 -25.69
N ASN A 28 -44.94 18.95 -26.89
CA ASN A 28 -44.44 19.86 -27.95
C ASN A 28 -43.23 20.83 -27.77
N SER A 29 -42.25 20.62 -28.66
CA SER A 29 -41.35 21.60 -29.34
C SER A 29 -42.10 22.34 -30.49
N PRO A 30 -41.60 23.38 -31.23
CA PRO A 30 -40.24 23.51 -31.82
C PRO A 30 -39.66 24.93 -32.07
N THR A 31 -38.59 24.97 -32.89
CA THR A 31 -37.84 26.06 -33.59
C THR A 31 -38.68 26.87 -34.63
N PRO A 32 -38.19 27.90 -35.41
CA PRO A 32 -36.79 28.29 -35.79
C PRO A 32 -36.44 29.81 -35.75
N GLY A 33 -35.19 30.22 -36.10
CA GLY A 33 -34.87 31.00 -37.33
C GLY A 33 -34.06 32.28 -37.01
N ILE A 34 -33.49 33.10 -37.92
CA ILE A 34 -33.17 33.04 -39.38
C ILE A 34 -31.98 34.05 -39.67
N GLU A 35 -31.49 34.13 -40.93
CA GLU A 35 -30.41 34.99 -41.49
C GLU A 35 -30.62 36.54 -41.39
N GLY A 36 -29.69 37.48 -41.70
CA GLY A 36 -28.27 37.44 -42.14
C GLY A 36 -27.80 38.76 -42.84
N ASN A 37 -26.63 38.74 -43.51
CA ASN A 37 -26.07 39.69 -44.53
C ASN A 37 -25.29 41.01 -44.17
N LYS A 38 -23.99 41.02 -44.58
CA LYS A 38 -23.24 41.97 -45.48
C LYS A 38 -22.62 43.33 -45.06
N ASN A 39 -21.32 43.43 -45.42
CA ASN A 39 -20.58 44.55 -46.07
C ASN A 39 -20.20 45.84 -45.30
N GLN A 40 -19.14 46.60 -45.62
CA GLN A 40 -17.82 46.38 -46.30
C GLN A 40 -16.96 47.69 -46.20
N ILE A 41 -15.65 47.67 -46.57
CA ILE A 41 -14.75 48.84 -46.85
C ILE A 41 -14.21 49.53 -45.55
N THR A 42 -12.98 50.07 -45.41
CA THR A 42 -11.85 50.44 -46.31
C THR A 42 -10.48 49.81 -45.91
N LYS A 43 -9.37 50.22 -46.53
CA LYS A 43 -8.03 49.57 -46.50
C LYS A 43 -6.89 50.61 -46.50
N VAL A 44 -5.87 50.46 -45.65
CA VAL A 44 -4.59 51.21 -45.70
C VAL A 44 -3.40 50.25 -45.47
N HIS A 45 -2.22 50.58 -46.03
CA HIS A 45 -1.02 49.72 -46.07
C HIS A 45 -0.07 49.87 -44.87
N ARG A 46 0.55 48.75 -44.45
CA ARG A 46 2.01 48.64 -44.21
C ARG A 46 2.49 47.17 -44.21
N LYS A 47 3.56 46.90 -44.95
CA LYS A 47 4.56 45.83 -44.73
C LYS A 47 5.74 46.45 -43.93
N PRO A 48 6.74 45.72 -43.38
CA PRO A 48 7.20 44.34 -43.68
C PRO A 48 7.11 43.42 -42.42
N GLU A 49 7.86 42.34 -42.14
CA GLU A 49 9.04 41.66 -42.76
C GLU A 49 9.12 40.16 -42.36
N SER A 50 10.16 39.43 -42.77
CA SER A 50 10.41 38.00 -42.56
C SER A 50 11.04 37.65 -41.19
N SER A 51 10.71 36.46 -40.66
CA SER A 51 11.02 36.05 -39.28
C SER A 51 12.04 34.90 -39.17
N THR A 52 13.22 35.07 -39.77
CA THR A 52 14.29 34.05 -39.82
C THR A 52 15.10 33.95 -38.50
N GLN A 53 14.46 33.58 -37.38
CA GLN A 53 15.16 33.40 -36.09
C GLN A 53 14.83 32.12 -35.30
N THR A 54 13.69 31.46 -35.53
CA THR A 54 13.24 30.30 -34.72
C THR A 54 14.05 29.01 -34.95
N ALA A 55 14.83 28.90 -36.04
CA ALA A 55 15.62 27.72 -36.36
C ALA A 55 16.95 27.62 -35.56
N SER A 56 17.57 28.74 -35.20
CA SER A 56 18.93 28.76 -34.62
C SER A 56 19.00 28.25 -33.18
N LEU A 57 17.97 28.53 -32.37
CA LEU A 57 17.95 28.17 -30.95
C LEU A 57 17.76 26.66 -30.71
N ARG A 58 16.99 25.97 -31.57
CA ARG A 58 16.79 24.51 -31.47
C ARG A 58 18.05 23.73 -31.83
N SER A 59 18.72 24.10 -32.93
CA SER A 59 19.96 23.45 -33.35
C SER A 59 21.12 23.70 -32.38
N SER A 60 21.18 24.89 -31.78
CA SER A 60 22.15 25.21 -30.72
C SER A 60 21.97 24.33 -29.48
N SER A 61 20.74 24.20 -28.95
CA SER A 61 20.48 23.38 -27.76
C SER A 61 20.81 21.89 -27.98
N GLN A 62 20.48 21.35 -29.16
CA GLN A 62 20.85 19.97 -29.53
C GLN A 62 22.37 19.78 -29.70
N ARG A 63 23.09 20.78 -30.22
CA ARG A 63 24.56 20.75 -30.29
C ARG A 63 25.22 20.77 -28.91
N THR A 64 24.73 21.58 -27.96
CA THR A 64 25.27 21.59 -26.59
C THR A 64 25.05 20.26 -25.88
N GLN A 65 23.88 19.64 -26.04
CA GLN A 65 23.59 18.31 -25.49
C GLN A 65 24.48 17.22 -26.10
N THR A 66 24.65 17.19 -27.43
CA THR A 66 25.51 16.19 -28.10
C THR A 66 27.01 16.42 -27.86
N ALA A 67 27.46 17.66 -27.66
CA ALA A 67 28.83 17.96 -27.23
C ALA A 67 29.09 17.44 -25.80
N THR A 68 28.17 17.66 -24.88
CA THR A 68 28.28 17.20 -23.47
C THR A 68 28.27 15.67 -23.35
N LEU A 69 27.67 14.96 -24.32
CA LEU A 69 27.71 13.49 -24.41
C LEU A 69 29.02 12.93 -24.96
N ARG A 70 29.82 13.73 -25.69
CA ARG A 70 31.13 13.29 -26.23
C ARG A 70 32.27 13.33 -25.22
N SER A 71 32.20 14.13 -24.15
CA SER A 71 33.21 14.11 -23.09
C SER A 71 33.06 12.91 -22.15
N SER A 72 31.82 12.41 -21.96
CA SER A 72 31.54 11.27 -21.08
C SER A 72 31.95 9.88 -21.62
N SER A 73 32.45 9.77 -22.85
CA SER A 73 32.88 8.48 -23.44
C SER A 73 34.35 8.13 -23.17
N GLN A 74 35.15 9.06 -22.64
CA GLN A 74 36.61 8.91 -22.59
C GLN A 74 37.14 8.31 -21.28
N CYS A 75 36.31 8.22 -20.23
CA CYS A 75 36.68 7.65 -18.94
C CYS A 75 36.37 6.16 -18.83
N ARG A 76 37.35 5.29 -19.13
CA ARG A 76 37.17 3.82 -19.11
C ARG A 76 36.81 3.21 -17.74
N GLY A 77 36.95 3.95 -16.64
CA GLY A 77 36.50 3.55 -15.29
C GLY A 77 35.12 4.06 -14.87
N GLU A 78 34.53 5.05 -15.57
CA GLU A 78 33.39 5.82 -15.04
C GLU A 78 32.01 5.35 -15.52
N LYS A 79 31.87 4.22 -16.22
CA LYS A 79 30.58 3.82 -16.82
C LYS A 79 29.41 3.74 -15.83
N ARG A 80 29.66 3.24 -14.61
CA ARG A 80 28.68 3.28 -13.50
C ARG A 80 28.30 4.71 -13.13
N CYS A 81 29.28 5.62 -13.03
CA CYS A 81 29.06 7.04 -12.80
C CYS A 81 28.31 7.72 -13.97
N ALA A 82 28.60 7.36 -15.22
CA ALA A 82 27.91 7.92 -16.39
C ALA A 82 26.42 7.58 -16.37
N ILE A 83 26.05 6.32 -16.10
CA ILE A 83 24.65 5.91 -16.00
C ILE A 83 23.98 6.51 -14.76
N ALA A 84 24.63 6.48 -13.59
CA ALA A 84 24.13 7.18 -12.40
C ALA A 84 23.97 8.71 -12.62
N CYS A 85 24.81 9.33 -13.43
CA CYS A 85 24.74 10.75 -13.80
C CYS A 85 23.59 11.03 -14.78
N LEU A 86 23.35 10.16 -15.77
CA LEU A 86 22.19 10.25 -16.67
C LEU A 86 20.87 10.09 -15.89
N LEU A 87 20.82 9.16 -14.94
CA LEU A 87 19.67 8.98 -14.03
C LEU A 87 19.46 10.21 -13.14
N ARG A 88 20.51 10.73 -12.48
CA ARG A 88 20.46 11.96 -11.66
C ARG A 88 20.13 13.23 -12.45
N LYS A 89 20.37 13.26 -13.76
CA LYS A 89 20.05 14.39 -14.65
C LYS A 89 18.59 14.43 -15.12
N GLY A 90 17.73 13.50 -14.70
CA GLY A 90 16.29 13.55 -14.96
C GLY A 90 15.88 13.42 -16.43
N LEU A 91 16.70 12.74 -17.24
CA LEU A 91 16.39 12.50 -18.65
C LEU A 91 15.15 11.60 -18.79
N LYS A 92 14.30 11.90 -19.78
CA LYS A 92 13.08 11.13 -20.04
C LYS A 92 13.43 9.67 -20.42
N PRO A 93 12.65 8.65 -19.99
CA PRO A 93 13.00 7.25 -20.20
C PRO A 93 13.38 6.89 -21.64
N ALA A 94 12.57 7.29 -22.63
CA ALA A 94 12.84 7.03 -24.04
C ALA A 94 14.22 7.53 -24.54
N THR A 95 14.76 8.61 -23.97
CA THR A 95 16.10 9.12 -24.30
C THR A 95 17.19 8.21 -23.73
N VAL A 96 16.98 7.65 -22.53
CA VAL A 96 17.91 6.71 -21.89
C VAL A 96 17.89 5.37 -22.64
N THR A 97 16.70 4.84 -22.95
CA THR A 97 16.50 3.60 -23.71
C THR A 97 17.11 3.66 -25.12
N GLY A 98 17.11 4.83 -25.77
CA GLY A 98 17.67 5.03 -27.11
C GLY A 98 19.19 5.23 -27.17
N HIS A 99 19.80 5.78 -26.11
CA HIS A 99 21.26 6.03 -26.06
C HIS A 99 22.06 4.88 -25.44
N ILE A 100 21.47 4.11 -24.53
CA ILE A 100 22.07 2.88 -24.05
C ILE A 100 21.85 1.80 -25.11
N GLY A 101 22.91 1.39 -25.81
CA GLY A 101 22.89 0.20 -26.68
C GLY A 101 22.62 -1.05 -25.86
N LEU A 102 21.33 -1.40 -25.70
CA LEU A 102 20.84 -2.30 -24.64
C LEU A 102 21.45 -3.70 -24.63
N GLY A 103 21.96 -4.22 -25.76
CA GLY A 103 22.70 -5.48 -25.79
C GLY A 103 24.09 -5.44 -25.14
N LEU A 104 24.79 -4.30 -25.22
CA LEU A 104 26.23 -4.22 -24.91
C LEU A 104 26.56 -3.89 -23.44
N HIS A 105 25.62 -3.31 -22.69
CA HIS A 105 25.86 -2.86 -21.30
C HIS A 105 24.89 -3.44 -20.26
N ILE A 106 23.96 -4.31 -20.65
CA ILE A 106 22.96 -4.90 -19.74
C ILE A 106 23.57 -5.61 -18.52
N LEU A 107 24.73 -6.26 -18.69
CA LEU A 107 25.44 -6.96 -17.62
C LEU A 107 26.04 -6.01 -16.57
N GLU A 108 26.41 -4.79 -16.96
CA GLU A 108 26.83 -3.72 -16.05
C GLU A 108 25.60 -3.11 -15.35
N ILE A 109 24.56 -2.78 -16.14
CA ILE A 109 23.35 -2.04 -15.72
C ILE A 109 22.49 -2.82 -14.73
N ARG A 110 22.35 -4.15 -14.90
CA ARG A 110 21.57 -5.00 -13.99
C ARG A 110 22.04 -4.95 -12.53
N THR A 111 23.23 -4.42 -12.26
CA THR A 111 23.76 -4.19 -10.90
C THR A 111 23.27 -2.89 -10.25
N ILE A 112 22.45 -2.09 -10.95
CA ILE A 112 21.97 -0.76 -10.53
C ILE A 112 20.44 -0.80 -10.40
N PRO A 113 19.85 -0.89 -9.19
CA PRO A 113 18.39 -0.95 -9.01
C PRO A 113 17.67 0.35 -9.41
N GLU A 114 18.36 1.50 -9.39
CA GLU A 114 17.82 2.80 -9.79
C GLU A 114 17.60 2.92 -11.31
N ALA A 115 18.26 2.08 -12.10
CA ALA A 115 18.05 2.03 -13.55
C ALA A 115 16.77 1.25 -13.94
N LEU A 116 16.18 0.50 -13.01
CA LEU A 116 15.06 -0.41 -13.29
C LEU A 116 13.77 0.28 -13.79
N PRO A 117 13.34 1.48 -13.31
CA PRO A 117 12.13 2.15 -13.83
C PRO A 117 12.25 2.63 -15.29
N PHE A 118 13.47 2.65 -15.83
CA PHE A 118 13.77 2.99 -17.22
C PHE A 118 13.73 1.76 -18.14
N PHE A 119 13.57 0.57 -17.55
CA PHE A 119 13.62 -0.74 -18.18
C PHE A 119 12.27 -1.47 -18.04
N VAL A 120 11.71 -1.52 -16.82
CA VAL A 120 10.36 -1.96 -16.53
C VAL A 120 9.41 -0.77 -16.65
N THR A 121 8.85 -0.60 -17.85
CA THR A 121 7.82 0.42 -18.14
C THR A 121 6.52 -0.27 -18.56
N PRO A 122 5.35 0.37 -18.39
CA PRO A 122 4.07 -0.17 -18.87
C PRO A 122 4.11 -0.55 -20.35
N LYS A 123 4.75 0.27 -21.18
CA LYS A 123 4.96 -0.02 -22.61
C LYS A 123 5.80 -1.30 -22.82
N ALA A 124 6.89 -1.48 -22.08
CA ALA A 124 7.72 -2.68 -22.19
C ALA A 124 7.02 -3.96 -21.71
N VAL A 125 6.06 -3.83 -20.79
CA VAL A 125 5.14 -4.91 -20.39
C VAL A 125 4.13 -5.21 -21.51
N ASP A 126 3.48 -4.19 -22.06
CA ASP A 126 2.50 -4.32 -23.15
C ASP A 126 3.09 -4.96 -24.42
N GLU A 127 4.34 -4.63 -24.73
CA GLU A 127 5.10 -5.23 -25.84
C GLU A 127 5.77 -6.58 -25.47
N ASN A 128 5.54 -7.12 -24.25
CA ASN A 128 6.17 -8.35 -23.70
C ASN A 128 7.69 -8.39 -23.95
N SER A 129 8.36 -7.26 -23.75
CA SER A 129 9.70 -7.02 -24.28
C SER A 129 10.71 -8.09 -23.86
N VAL A 130 11.54 -8.52 -24.81
CA VAL A 130 12.66 -9.45 -24.56
C VAL A 130 13.62 -8.96 -23.47
N LEU A 131 13.67 -7.64 -23.26
CA LEU A 131 14.39 -7.00 -22.16
C LEU A 131 13.96 -7.54 -20.79
N LEU A 132 12.67 -7.79 -20.58
CA LEU A 132 12.13 -8.30 -19.31
C LEU A 132 12.65 -9.71 -18.94
N GLN A 133 13.29 -10.44 -19.87
CA GLN A 133 13.99 -11.70 -19.57
C GLN A 133 15.23 -11.50 -18.68
N GLN A 134 15.71 -10.28 -18.52
CA GLN A 134 16.90 -9.95 -17.72
C GLN A 134 16.60 -9.74 -16.22
N LEU A 135 15.32 -9.60 -15.86
CA LEU A 135 14.87 -9.33 -14.49
C LEU A 135 15.28 -10.39 -13.44
N PRO A 136 15.34 -11.70 -13.72
CA PRO A 136 15.89 -12.68 -12.78
C PRO A 136 17.31 -12.34 -12.30
N HIS A 137 18.10 -11.65 -13.13
CA HIS A 137 19.49 -11.27 -12.86
C HIS A 137 19.67 -9.83 -12.38
N TRP A 138 18.59 -9.06 -12.18
CA TRP A 138 18.67 -7.66 -11.74
C TRP A 138 18.85 -7.57 -10.21
N ALA A 139 19.62 -6.59 -9.75
CA ALA A 139 19.77 -6.26 -8.34
C ALA A 139 18.40 -6.01 -7.68
N ALA A 140 18.26 -6.35 -6.40
CA ALA A 140 17.04 -6.10 -5.67
C ALA A 140 16.83 -4.58 -5.48
N CYS A 141 15.65 -4.08 -5.82
CA CYS A 141 15.25 -2.71 -5.58
C CYS A 141 14.57 -2.56 -4.21
N SER A 142 14.21 -1.33 -3.82
CA SER A 142 13.48 -1.10 -2.58
C SER A 142 12.08 -1.74 -2.61
N ILE A 143 11.55 -2.16 -1.45
CA ILE A 143 10.17 -2.68 -1.33
C ILE A 143 9.17 -1.70 -1.94
N THR A 144 9.30 -0.39 -1.69
CA THR A 144 8.42 0.64 -2.25
C THR A 144 8.37 0.58 -3.79
N GLN A 145 9.53 0.48 -4.44
CA GLN A 145 9.66 0.37 -5.89
C GLN A 145 9.17 -0.99 -6.42
N ALA A 146 9.30 -2.05 -5.63
CA ALA A 146 8.73 -3.36 -5.96
C ALA A 146 7.18 -3.35 -5.90
N LEU A 147 6.60 -2.64 -4.93
CA LEU A 147 5.15 -2.46 -4.80
C LEU A 147 4.56 -1.57 -5.91
N GLU A 148 5.32 -0.59 -6.42
CA GLU A 148 4.92 0.20 -7.61
C GLU A 148 4.65 -0.70 -8.82
N PHE A 149 5.40 -1.79 -8.99
CA PHE A 149 5.18 -2.76 -10.06
C PHE A 149 3.95 -3.66 -9.85
N LEU A 150 3.33 -3.71 -8.66
CA LEU A 150 2.07 -4.42 -8.41
C LEU A 150 0.82 -3.58 -8.81
N THR A 151 1.01 -2.42 -9.42
CA THR A 151 -0.08 -1.53 -9.84
C THR A 151 -0.61 -1.87 -11.25
N PRO A 152 -1.85 -1.50 -11.61
CA PRO A 152 -2.48 -1.87 -12.88
C PRO A 152 -1.67 -1.63 -14.18
N PRO A 153 -0.83 -0.57 -14.30
CA PRO A 153 -0.01 -0.36 -15.49
C PRO A 153 0.98 -1.49 -15.84
N PHE A 154 1.23 -2.43 -14.93
CA PHE A 154 2.13 -3.58 -15.15
C PHE A 154 1.39 -4.93 -15.30
N LYS A 155 0.05 -4.92 -15.29
CA LYS A 155 -0.84 -6.01 -15.75
C LYS A 155 -0.47 -7.43 -15.26
N GLY A 156 0.02 -7.56 -14.02
CA GLY A 156 0.45 -8.84 -13.44
C GLY A 156 1.55 -9.57 -14.25
N HIS A 157 2.32 -8.87 -15.09
CA HIS A 157 3.21 -9.51 -16.07
C HIS A 157 4.19 -10.51 -15.41
N PRO A 158 4.20 -11.81 -15.78
CA PRO A 158 4.86 -12.85 -15.00
C PRO A 158 6.35 -12.61 -14.69
N ARG A 159 7.13 -12.06 -15.64
CA ARG A 159 8.55 -11.73 -15.40
C ARG A 159 8.76 -10.57 -14.40
N VAL A 160 7.80 -9.64 -14.34
CA VAL A 160 7.83 -8.49 -13.42
C VAL A 160 7.36 -8.94 -12.04
N MET A 161 6.29 -9.75 -11.98
CA MET A 161 5.84 -10.35 -10.71
C MET A 161 6.92 -11.24 -10.10
N ALA A 162 7.51 -12.17 -10.85
CA ALA A 162 8.60 -13.03 -10.36
C ALA A 162 9.81 -12.22 -9.86
N TYR A 163 10.09 -11.06 -10.45
CA TYR A 163 11.08 -10.13 -9.91
C TYR A 163 10.65 -9.51 -8.57
N VAL A 164 9.43 -8.97 -8.49
CA VAL A 164 8.88 -8.38 -7.26
C VAL A 164 8.89 -9.38 -6.12
N LEU A 165 8.40 -10.59 -6.33
CA LEU A 165 8.37 -11.65 -5.31
C LEU A 165 9.78 -11.99 -4.83
N ARG A 166 10.74 -12.19 -5.76
CA ARG A 166 12.16 -12.39 -5.42
C ARG A 166 12.74 -11.22 -4.62
N VAL A 167 12.36 -9.97 -4.92
CA VAL A 167 12.79 -8.80 -4.14
C VAL A 167 12.22 -8.84 -2.72
N LEU A 168 10.93 -9.13 -2.55
CA LEU A 168 10.31 -9.27 -1.23
C LEU A 168 10.99 -10.36 -0.39
N GLU A 169 11.37 -11.49 -1.00
CA GLU A 169 12.10 -12.58 -0.32
C GLU A 169 13.55 -12.22 0.06
N THR A 170 14.13 -11.12 -0.43
CA THR A 170 15.44 -10.63 0.06
C THR A 170 15.38 -9.79 1.35
N TYR A 171 14.18 -9.51 1.86
CA TYR A 171 14.00 -8.68 3.06
C TYR A 171 13.54 -9.49 4.28
N PRO A 172 13.92 -9.07 5.51
CA PRO A 172 13.40 -9.68 6.74
C PRO A 172 11.86 -9.62 6.79
N PRO A 173 11.17 -10.67 7.29
CA PRO A 173 9.71 -10.73 7.30
C PRO A 173 9.05 -9.49 7.93
N GLU A 174 9.63 -8.93 8.98
CA GLU A 174 9.15 -7.76 9.72
C GLU A 174 9.13 -6.50 8.85
N ARG A 175 10.09 -6.40 7.92
CA ARG A 175 10.15 -5.29 6.95
C ARG A 175 9.14 -5.48 5.82
N VAL A 176 8.78 -6.72 5.48
CA VAL A 176 7.73 -7.02 4.50
C VAL A 176 6.34 -6.84 5.10
N THR A 177 6.11 -7.30 6.34
CA THR A 177 4.81 -7.17 7.03
C THR A 177 4.45 -5.71 7.34
N PHE A 178 5.43 -4.81 7.46
CA PHE A 178 5.17 -3.36 7.49
C PHE A 178 4.40 -2.86 6.25
N PHE A 179 4.59 -3.50 5.09
CA PHE A 179 3.87 -3.22 3.84
C PHE A 179 2.70 -4.20 3.57
N MET A 180 2.26 -4.97 4.58
CA MET A 180 1.10 -5.88 4.46
C MET A 180 -0.17 -5.17 3.94
N PRO A 181 -0.52 -3.93 4.33
CA PRO A 181 -1.66 -3.23 3.75
C PRO A 181 -1.56 -3.09 2.22
N GLN A 182 -0.38 -2.76 1.70
CA GLN A 182 -0.14 -2.57 0.28
C GLN A 182 -0.17 -3.92 -0.48
N LEU A 183 0.38 -4.98 0.11
CA LEU A 183 0.29 -6.34 -0.45
C LEU A 183 -1.16 -6.85 -0.51
N VAL A 184 -1.97 -6.59 0.52
CA VAL A 184 -3.40 -6.94 0.51
C VAL A 184 -4.20 -6.09 -0.49
N GLN A 185 -3.82 -4.82 -0.73
CA GLN A 185 -4.41 -4.02 -1.81
C GLN A 185 -4.00 -4.51 -3.22
N ALA A 186 -2.77 -5.01 -3.39
CA ALA A 186 -2.29 -5.53 -4.68
C ALA A 186 -3.09 -6.74 -5.18
N LEU A 187 -3.65 -7.56 -4.27
CA LEU A 187 -4.56 -8.67 -4.61
C LEU A 187 -5.76 -8.25 -5.48
N ARG A 188 -6.14 -6.96 -5.46
CA ARG A 188 -7.21 -6.42 -6.33
C ARG A 188 -6.91 -6.54 -7.83
N TYR A 189 -5.64 -6.66 -8.21
CA TYR A 189 -5.16 -6.68 -9.60
C TYR A 189 -4.33 -7.92 -9.93
N ASP A 190 -4.31 -8.91 -9.04
CA ASP A 190 -3.51 -10.13 -9.16
C ASP A 190 -4.23 -11.23 -9.95
N GLU A 191 -4.54 -10.95 -11.22
CA GLU A 191 -5.22 -11.89 -12.13
C GLU A 191 -4.45 -13.22 -12.26
N GLY A 192 -3.13 -13.18 -12.17
CA GLY A 192 -2.24 -14.36 -12.20
C GLY A 192 -2.10 -15.11 -10.87
N ARG A 193 -2.71 -14.62 -9.77
CA ARG A 193 -2.57 -15.17 -8.40
C ARG A 193 -1.13 -15.33 -7.91
N LEU A 194 -0.22 -14.46 -8.36
CA LEU A 194 1.20 -14.50 -8.01
C LEU A 194 1.47 -13.81 -6.67
N VAL A 195 0.76 -12.72 -6.35
CA VAL A 195 0.75 -12.11 -5.02
C VAL A 195 0.02 -13.02 -4.03
N GLU A 196 -1.09 -13.63 -4.43
CA GLU A 196 -1.81 -14.63 -3.63
C GLU A 196 -0.90 -15.83 -3.30
N GLY A 197 -0.25 -16.44 -4.30
CA GLY A 197 0.65 -17.56 -4.11
C GLY A 197 1.84 -17.24 -3.21
N TYR A 198 2.42 -16.04 -3.32
CA TYR A 198 3.45 -15.56 -2.41
C TYR A 198 2.94 -15.42 -0.97
N LEU A 199 1.80 -14.77 -0.77
CA LEU A 199 1.23 -14.55 0.56
C LEU A 199 0.86 -15.86 1.26
N LEU A 200 0.30 -16.83 0.52
CA LEU A 200 0.04 -18.18 1.01
C LEU A 200 1.34 -18.92 1.37
N GLY A 201 2.33 -18.90 0.48
CA GLY A 201 3.63 -19.55 0.70
C GLY A 201 4.45 -18.91 1.83
N ALA A 202 4.30 -17.62 2.09
CA ALA A 202 4.91 -16.93 3.22
C ALA A 202 4.17 -17.21 4.55
N ALA A 203 2.84 -17.27 4.52
CA ALA A 203 2.01 -17.66 5.67
C ALA A 203 2.31 -19.09 6.14
N GLN A 204 2.45 -20.05 5.20
CA GLN A 204 2.84 -21.44 5.50
C GLN A 204 4.23 -21.57 6.16
N ARG A 205 5.12 -20.58 5.98
CA ARG A 205 6.46 -20.56 6.57
C ARG A 205 6.55 -19.80 7.90
N SER A 206 5.50 -19.09 8.32
CA SER A 206 5.53 -18.28 9.54
C SER A 206 4.12 -17.96 10.06
N ASN A 207 3.77 -18.53 11.21
CA ASN A 207 2.51 -18.23 11.90
C ASN A 207 2.36 -16.72 12.15
N ILE A 208 3.43 -16.02 12.55
CA ILE A 208 3.40 -14.55 12.74
C ILE A 208 3.04 -13.83 11.43
N PHE A 209 3.59 -14.24 10.29
CA PHE A 209 3.22 -13.67 8.99
C PHE A 209 1.75 -13.97 8.64
N ALA A 210 1.31 -15.20 8.87
CA ALA A 210 -0.06 -15.65 8.63
C ALA A 210 -1.09 -14.89 9.47
N HIS A 211 -0.83 -14.70 10.77
CA HIS A 211 -1.73 -13.99 11.68
C HIS A 211 -1.81 -12.51 11.31
N ILE A 212 -0.66 -11.85 11.06
CA ILE A 212 -0.63 -10.45 10.59
C ILE A 212 -1.40 -10.32 9.26
N LEU A 213 -1.24 -11.27 8.33
CA LEU A 213 -1.98 -11.29 7.08
C LEU A 213 -3.49 -11.46 7.33
N ILE A 214 -3.94 -12.40 8.16
CA ILE A 214 -5.35 -12.59 8.49
C ILE A 214 -5.96 -11.33 9.12
N TRP A 215 -5.27 -10.66 10.05
CA TRP A 215 -5.70 -9.37 10.62
C TRP A 215 -5.90 -8.30 9.54
N HIS A 216 -5.07 -8.26 8.48
CA HIS A 216 -5.26 -7.32 7.36
C HIS A 216 -6.36 -7.75 6.38
N LEU A 217 -6.51 -9.05 6.11
CA LEU A 217 -7.56 -9.61 5.24
C LEU A 217 -8.97 -9.36 5.80
N GLN A 218 -9.12 -9.33 7.14
CA GLN A 218 -10.39 -9.02 7.83
C GLN A 218 -10.85 -7.56 7.69
N ILE A 219 -9.96 -6.63 7.33
CA ILE A 219 -10.23 -5.18 7.29
C ILE A 219 -10.51 -4.69 5.84
N GLY A 220 -10.05 -5.43 4.83
CA GLY A 220 -10.18 -5.03 3.43
C GLY A 220 -11.58 -5.29 2.83
N SER A 221 -11.99 -4.46 1.88
CA SER A 221 -13.38 -4.40 1.36
C SER A 221 -13.73 -5.36 0.23
N PHE A 222 -12.83 -6.25 -0.21
CA PHE A 222 -13.10 -7.13 -1.36
C PHE A 222 -13.88 -8.38 -0.90
N GLN A 223 -15.22 -8.25 -0.92
CA GLN A 223 -16.20 -9.13 -0.27
C GLN A 223 -16.07 -10.63 -0.55
N SER A 224 -15.54 -11.03 -1.72
CA SER A 224 -15.35 -12.44 -2.09
C SER A 224 -13.89 -12.91 -1.98
N LEU A 225 -12.92 -12.06 -2.38
CA LEU A 225 -11.52 -12.45 -2.51
C LEU A 225 -10.83 -12.63 -1.15
N LEU A 226 -10.94 -11.65 -0.25
CA LEU A 226 -10.18 -11.69 1.02
C LEU A 226 -10.68 -12.80 1.97
N PRO A 227 -11.99 -13.11 2.08
CA PRO A 227 -12.45 -14.28 2.81
C PRO A 227 -11.93 -15.60 2.23
N ALA A 228 -11.87 -15.74 0.90
CA ALA A 228 -11.34 -16.94 0.25
C ALA A 228 -9.83 -17.12 0.50
N VAL A 229 -9.04 -16.04 0.43
CA VAL A 229 -7.59 -16.09 0.76
C VAL A 229 -7.39 -16.38 2.26
N ARG A 230 -8.18 -15.77 3.14
CA ARG A 230 -8.15 -16.06 4.59
C ARG A 230 -8.42 -17.54 4.86
N GLN A 231 -9.42 -18.12 4.22
CA GLN A 231 -9.79 -19.52 4.45
C GLN A 231 -8.65 -20.47 4.04
N LYS A 232 -8.02 -20.25 2.87
CA LYS A 232 -6.85 -21.03 2.42
C LYS A 232 -5.66 -21.00 3.39
N ILE A 233 -5.47 -19.92 4.13
CA ILE A 233 -4.42 -19.84 5.17
C ILE A 233 -4.80 -20.71 6.37
N ILE A 234 -6.05 -20.60 6.84
CA ILE A 234 -6.57 -21.33 8.01
C ILE A 234 -6.64 -22.84 7.75
N ASP A 235 -6.95 -23.25 6.52
CA ASP A 235 -6.96 -24.64 6.08
C ASP A 235 -5.54 -25.20 5.85
N GLY A 236 -4.54 -24.33 5.72
CA GLY A 236 -3.13 -24.68 5.59
C GLY A 236 -2.35 -24.73 6.91
N PHE A 237 -3.00 -24.50 8.06
CA PHE A 237 -2.37 -24.58 9.38
C PHE A 237 -2.22 -26.03 9.88
N SER A 238 -1.10 -26.31 10.56
CA SER A 238 -0.99 -27.48 11.42
C SER A 238 -1.90 -27.34 12.66
N PRO A 239 -2.19 -28.41 13.40
CA PRO A 239 -3.01 -28.33 14.62
C PRO A 239 -2.50 -27.31 15.63
N GLU A 240 -1.18 -27.21 15.80
CA GLU A 240 -0.50 -26.33 16.76
C GLU A 240 -0.53 -24.86 16.29
N ALA A 241 -0.36 -24.63 14.98
CA ALA A 241 -0.52 -23.30 14.39
C ALA A 241 -1.97 -22.81 14.49
N ARG A 242 -2.93 -23.73 14.31
CA ARG A 242 -4.37 -23.44 14.39
C ARG A 242 -4.83 -23.18 15.82
N ASP A 243 -4.28 -23.88 16.81
CA ASP A 243 -4.49 -23.61 18.24
C ASP A 243 -4.02 -22.21 18.63
N LEU A 244 -2.75 -21.87 18.36
CA LEU A 244 -2.22 -20.53 18.66
C LEU A 244 -2.97 -19.42 17.93
N PHE A 245 -3.39 -19.66 16.68
CA PHE A 245 -4.28 -18.76 15.94
C PHE A 245 -5.61 -18.55 16.66
N GLN A 246 -6.27 -19.64 17.08
CA GLN A 246 -7.57 -19.55 17.74
C GLN A 246 -7.46 -18.83 19.09
N ARG A 247 -6.47 -19.19 19.93
CA ARG A 247 -6.22 -18.54 21.23
C ARG A 247 -5.91 -17.05 21.11
N GLU A 248 -5.06 -16.64 20.17
CA GLU A 248 -4.71 -15.23 19.95
C GLU A 248 -5.93 -14.43 19.48
N PHE A 249 -6.63 -14.90 18.44
CA PHE A 249 -7.77 -14.18 17.88
C PHE A 249 -8.96 -14.14 18.86
N ASP A 250 -9.26 -15.22 19.58
CA ASP A 250 -10.34 -15.22 20.58
C ASP A 250 -9.99 -14.32 21.78
N PHE A 251 -8.74 -14.28 22.22
CA PHE A 251 -8.31 -13.36 23.28
C PHE A 251 -8.51 -11.89 22.89
N PHE A 252 -8.07 -11.48 21.70
CA PHE A 252 -8.24 -10.10 21.26
C PHE A 252 -9.66 -9.79 20.77
N ASP A 253 -10.47 -10.77 20.36
CA ASP A 253 -11.92 -10.62 20.14
C ASP A 253 -12.66 -10.42 21.47
N LYS A 254 -12.34 -11.20 22.52
CA LYS A 254 -12.87 -11.01 23.89
C LYS A 254 -12.59 -9.57 24.36
N VAL A 255 -11.34 -9.11 24.29
CA VAL A 255 -10.93 -7.74 24.66
C VAL A 255 -11.61 -6.67 23.79
N THR A 256 -11.72 -6.91 22.49
CA THR A 256 -12.40 -6.03 21.52
C THR A 256 -13.89 -5.87 21.85
N SER A 257 -14.57 -6.95 22.25
CA SER A 257 -16.02 -6.95 22.50
C SER A 257 -16.45 -5.99 23.61
N ILE A 258 -15.54 -5.66 24.53
CA ILE A 258 -15.78 -4.79 25.69
C ILE A 258 -16.34 -3.43 25.26
N SER A 259 -15.83 -2.79 24.19
CA SER A 259 -16.35 -1.47 23.78
C SER A 259 -17.83 -1.51 23.36
N GLY A 260 -18.33 -2.67 22.88
CA GLY A 260 -19.75 -2.90 22.62
C GLY A 260 -20.59 -2.97 23.89
N VAL A 261 -20.09 -3.65 24.93
CA VAL A 261 -20.73 -3.73 26.26
C VAL A 261 -20.76 -2.36 26.96
N LEU A 262 -19.73 -1.52 26.75
CA LEU A 262 -19.61 -0.18 27.34
C LEU A 262 -20.44 0.90 26.62
N PHE A 263 -20.78 0.70 25.35
CA PHE A 263 -21.51 1.68 24.54
C PHE A 263 -22.81 2.19 25.20
N PRO A 264 -23.72 1.32 25.69
CA PRO A 264 -24.94 1.77 26.38
C PRO A 264 -24.73 2.31 27.80
N LEU A 265 -23.58 2.07 28.44
CA LEU A 265 -23.38 2.44 29.85
C LEU A 265 -23.15 3.96 30.04
N PRO A 266 -23.58 4.55 31.16
CA PRO A 266 -23.22 5.92 31.56
C PRO A 266 -21.70 6.13 31.61
N LYS A 267 -21.24 7.36 31.39
CA LYS A 267 -19.80 7.68 31.31
C LYS A 267 -19.02 7.22 32.54
N GLU A 268 -19.55 7.45 33.73
CA GLU A 268 -18.88 7.16 35.01
C GLU A 268 -18.76 5.64 35.26
N GLU A 269 -19.78 4.87 34.88
CA GLU A 269 -19.80 3.42 35.03
C GLU A 269 -18.80 2.70 34.11
N ARG A 270 -18.42 3.31 32.98
CA ARG A 270 -17.59 2.64 31.95
C ARG A 270 -16.24 2.16 32.49
N ARG A 271 -15.63 2.85 33.46
CA ARG A 271 -14.35 2.39 34.04
C ARG A 271 -14.52 1.11 34.88
N ALA A 272 -15.56 1.04 35.71
CA ALA A 272 -15.92 -0.18 36.43
C ALA A 272 -16.37 -1.29 35.48
N GLY A 273 -17.08 -0.93 34.41
CA GLY A 273 -17.45 -1.83 33.32
C GLY A 273 -16.23 -2.48 32.67
N ILE A 274 -15.19 -1.71 32.28
CA ILE A 274 -13.95 -2.28 31.71
C ILE A 274 -13.37 -3.32 32.67
N ARG A 275 -13.19 -2.96 33.95
CA ARG A 275 -12.61 -3.86 34.96
C ARG A 275 -13.36 -5.20 35.04
N ARG A 276 -14.69 -5.13 35.19
CA ARG A 276 -15.59 -6.30 35.31
C ARG A 276 -15.58 -7.20 34.08
N GLU A 277 -15.37 -6.64 32.88
CA GLU A 277 -15.24 -7.45 31.67
C GLU A 277 -13.82 -8.01 31.48
N LEU A 278 -12.77 -7.27 31.87
CA LEU A 278 -11.37 -7.77 31.87
C LEU A 278 -11.15 -8.90 32.90
N GLU A 279 -11.81 -8.85 34.06
CA GLU A 279 -11.79 -9.91 35.08
C GLU A 279 -12.24 -11.29 34.55
N LYS A 280 -12.97 -11.32 33.42
CA LYS A 280 -13.44 -12.55 32.75
C LYS A 280 -12.45 -13.09 31.71
N ILE A 281 -11.41 -12.34 31.35
CA ILE A 281 -10.48 -12.68 30.26
C ILE A 281 -9.19 -13.24 30.85
N GLN A 282 -8.99 -14.54 30.67
CA GLN A 282 -7.75 -15.23 31.04
C GLN A 282 -6.78 -15.27 29.85
N VAL A 283 -5.47 -15.32 30.13
CA VAL A 283 -4.43 -15.53 29.11
C VAL A 283 -4.21 -17.04 29.01
N GLU A 284 -4.47 -17.61 27.83
CA GLU A 284 -4.42 -19.05 27.58
C GLU A 284 -3.08 -19.40 26.90
N GLY A 285 -2.19 -20.09 27.61
CA GLY A 285 -0.83 -20.45 27.17
C GLY A 285 0.24 -19.42 27.57
N ASP A 286 1.51 -19.71 27.22
CA ASP A 286 2.67 -18.89 27.57
C ASP A 286 3.37 -18.26 26.33
N ASP A 287 2.75 -18.37 25.16
CA ASP A 287 3.27 -18.02 23.83
C ASP A 287 2.47 -16.89 23.13
N LEU A 288 1.29 -16.54 23.66
CA LEU A 288 0.39 -15.51 23.13
C LEU A 288 1.06 -14.13 23.07
N TYR A 289 0.93 -13.42 21.95
CA TYR A 289 1.64 -12.17 21.68
C TYR A 289 0.71 -11.01 21.28
N LEU A 290 1.19 -9.77 21.35
CA LEU A 290 0.41 -8.61 20.90
C LEU A 290 0.34 -8.52 19.36
N PRO A 291 -0.85 -8.31 18.72
CA PRO A 291 -0.99 -8.30 17.26
C PRO A 291 -0.19 -7.20 16.55
N THR A 292 0.16 -6.13 17.28
CA THR A 292 1.01 -5.02 16.82
C THR A 292 2.49 -5.16 17.16
N ALA A 293 2.85 -6.05 18.07
CA ALA A 293 4.18 -6.18 18.62
C ALA A 293 4.44 -7.66 18.90
N THR A 294 4.66 -8.43 17.84
CA THR A 294 4.74 -9.90 17.87
C THR A 294 6.01 -10.43 18.55
N ASN A 295 6.92 -9.52 18.93
CA ASN A 295 8.03 -9.75 19.86
C ASN A 295 7.65 -9.55 21.34
N LYS A 296 6.42 -9.15 21.67
CA LYS A 296 5.93 -8.96 23.04
C LYS A 296 4.93 -10.06 23.40
N ILE A 297 5.37 -10.98 24.27
CA ILE A 297 4.56 -12.08 24.81
C ILE A 297 3.72 -11.56 25.97
N VAL A 298 2.42 -11.82 25.98
CA VAL A 298 1.49 -11.41 27.02
C VAL A 298 1.61 -12.33 28.23
N ARG A 299 1.76 -11.72 29.41
CA ARG A 299 1.83 -12.40 30.72
C ARG A 299 0.64 -12.08 31.63
N GLY A 300 -0.20 -11.11 31.26
CA GLY A 300 -1.43 -10.78 31.99
C GLY A 300 -2.03 -9.44 31.57
N ILE A 301 -3.18 -9.12 32.16
CA ILE A 301 -3.89 -7.84 31.96
C ILE A 301 -3.86 -7.06 33.28
N GLN A 302 -3.54 -5.76 33.22
CA GLN A 302 -3.68 -4.88 34.39
C GLN A 302 -5.14 -4.42 34.51
N LEU A 303 -5.93 -5.10 35.34
CA LEU A 303 -7.39 -4.89 35.45
C LEU A 303 -7.79 -3.43 35.74
N ASP A 304 -7.05 -2.73 36.60
CA ASP A 304 -7.32 -1.34 36.99
C ASP A 304 -6.84 -0.28 35.98
N SER A 305 -6.10 -0.69 34.94
CA SER A 305 -5.54 0.20 33.89
C SER A 305 -6.56 0.67 32.86
N GLY A 306 -7.75 0.06 32.84
CA GLY A 306 -8.80 0.32 31.85
C GLY A 306 -9.25 1.78 31.83
N ILE A 307 -9.04 2.47 30.70
CA ILE A 307 -9.43 3.87 30.51
C ILE A 307 -10.32 4.01 29.25
N PRO A 308 -11.57 4.49 29.38
CA PRO A 308 -12.42 4.81 28.24
C PRO A 308 -12.02 6.18 27.65
N LEU A 309 -11.70 6.22 26.36
CA LEU A 309 -11.26 7.43 25.67
C LEU A 309 -12.47 8.23 25.14
N GLN A 310 -12.61 9.47 25.59
CA GLN A 310 -13.84 10.26 25.40
C GLN A 310 -14.08 10.79 23.97
N SER A 311 -13.11 10.68 23.07
CA SER A 311 -13.08 11.41 21.79
C SER A 311 -13.82 10.74 20.61
N ALA A 312 -14.58 9.66 20.84
CA ALA A 312 -15.34 9.00 19.77
C ALA A 312 -16.65 8.34 20.26
N ALA A 313 -17.65 8.33 19.38
CA ALA A 313 -18.98 7.78 19.67
C ALA A 313 -18.99 6.29 20.07
N LYS A 314 -18.01 5.50 19.59
CA LYS A 314 -17.92 4.04 19.80
C LYS A 314 -17.15 3.62 21.07
N VAL A 315 -16.84 4.55 21.98
CA VAL A 315 -16.17 4.26 23.27
C VAL A 315 -14.87 3.43 23.13
N PRO A 316 -13.87 3.91 22.37
CA PRO A 316 -12.56 3.24 22.31
C PRO A 316 -11.91 3.17 23.70
N ILE A 317 -11.20 2.09 23.99
CA ILE A 317 -10.61 1.80 25.31
C ILE A 317 -9.10 1.65 25.22
N MET A 318 -8.41 2.09 26.26
CA MET A 318 -6.99 1.80 26.49
C MET A 318 -6.86 0.80 27.63
N ILE A 319 -6.03 -0.23 27.42
CA ILE A 319 -5.75 -1.31 28.37
C ILE A 319 -4.24 -1.53 28.40
N THR A 320 -3.68 -1.74 29.60
CA THR A 320 -2.27 -2.11 29.77
C THR A 320 -2.14 -3.62 29.97
N PHE A 321 -1.33 -4.25 29.13
CA PHE A 321 -0.91 -5.64 29.30
C PHE A 321 0.44 -5.70 30.03
N ASN A 322 0.62 -6.72 30.85
CA ASN A 322 1.95 -7.14 31.30
C ASN A 322 2.56 -7.97 30.19
N VAL A 323 3.73 -7.57 29.66
CA VAL A 323 4.41 -8.27 28.56
C VAL A 323 5.89 -8.52 28.85
N MET A 324 6.47 -9.55 28.23
CA MET A 324 7.92 -9.75 28.17
C MET A 324 8.40 -9.77 26.72
N ASP A 325 9.68 -9.50 26.49
CA ASP A 325 10.30 -9.62 25.18
C ASP A 325 10.53 -11.11 24.82
N ARG A 326 10.20 -11.49 23.57
CA ARG A 326 10.29 -12.87 23.07
C ARG A 326 11.75 -13.31 22.98
N GLY A 327 12.14 -14.29 23.79
CA GLY A 327 13.54 -14.69 23.97
C GLY A 327 14.33 -13.81 24.96
N GLY A 328 13.68 -12.84 25.60
CA GLY A 328 14.23 -12.08 26.72
C GLY A 328 14.08 -12.79 28.06
N ASN A 329 14.50 -12.12 29.14
CA ASN A 329 14.39 -12.63 30.50
C ASN A 329 12.89 -12.78 30.91
N PRO A 330 12.44 -13.97 31.35
CA PRO A 330 11.05 -14.18 31.81
C PRO A 330 10.59 -13.25 32.94
N ASN A 331 11.51 -12.75 33.75
CA ASN A 331 11.23 -11.86 34.88
C ASN A 331 11.19 -10.37 34.48
N ASP A 332 11.60 -10.03 33.24
CA ASP A 332 11.61 -8.65 32.71
C ASP A 332 10.22 -8.30 32.14
N ILE A 333 9.23 -8.25 33.04
CA ILE A 333 7.84 -7.94 32.75
C ILE A 333 7.65 -6.42 32.71
N LYS A 334 7.28 -5.91 31.54
CA LYS A 334 7.05 -4.49 31.25
C LYS A 334 5.56 -4.21 31.01
N PRO A 335 5.02 -3.06 31.44
CA PRO A 335 3.69 -2.62 31.06
C PRO A 335 3.68 -2.15 29.59
N GLN A 336 2.72 -2.63 28.79
CA GLN A 336 2.47 -2.13 27.44
C GLN A 336 1.01 -1.69 27.28
N ALA A 337 0.79 -0.39 27.17
CA ALA A 337 -0.51 0.18 26.85
C ALA A 337 -0.86 -0.08 25.38
N CYS A 338 -2.09 -0.51 25.13
CA CYS A 338 -2.66 -0.71 23.80
C CYS A 338 -4.02 -0.01 23.73
N ILE A 339 -4.28 0.73 22.63
CA ILE A 339 -5.59 1.32 22.37
C ILE A 339 -6.37 0.46 21.39
N PHE A 340 -7.58 0.08 21.79
CA PHE A 340 -8.58 -0.63 21.01
C PHE A 340 -9.60 0.38 20.46
N LYS A 341 -9.69 0.50 19.13
CA LYS A 341 -10.61 1.42 18.44
C LYS A 341 -11.50 0.69 17.44
N ASP A 342 -12.79 0.63 17.74
CA ASP A 342 -13.80 0.12 16.82
C ASP A 342 -14.00 1.09 15.64
N ARG A 343 -13.92 0.60 14.40
CA ARG A 343 -14.15 1.38 13.17
C ARG A 343 -15.58 1.15 12.65
N ILE A 344 -16.00 1.86 11.60
CA ILE A 344 -17.39 1.80 11.11
C ILE A 344 -17.43 1.04 9.79
N GLY A 345 -18.18 -0.07 9.75
CA GLY A 345 -18.47 -0.85 8.55
C GLY A 345 -18.79 -2.32 8.88
N PRO A 346 -19.24 -3.14 7.91
CA PRO A 346 -19.44 -4.59 8.10
C PRO A 346 -18.14 -5.40 8.21
N LEU A 347 -16.97 -4.73 8.25
CA LEU A 347 -15.64 -5.31 8.36
C LEU A 347 -14.99 -4.88 9.69
N ASN A 348 -15.66 -5.26 10.78
CA ASN A 348 -15.16 -5.04 12.14
C ASN A 348 -14.01 -6.01 12.43
N ARG A 349 -12.77 -5.55 12.27
CA ARG A 349 -11.71 -5.90 13.22
C ARG A 349 -10.58 -4.87 13.30
N PHE A 350 -9.79 -5.01 14.35
CA PHE A 350 -8.99 -3.93 14.90
C PHE A 350 -7.56 -3.99 14.37
N GLN A 351 -6.95 -2.82 14.19
CA GLN A 351 -5.52 -2.67 14.43
C GLN A 351 -5.39 -2.03 15.81
N PRO A 352 -4.77 -2.68 16.80
CA PRO A 352 -4.27 -1.96 17.96
C PRO A 352 -3.33 -0.83 17.48
N ILE A 353 -3.17 0.21 18.29
CA ILE A 353 -2.14 1.22 18.06
C ILE A 353 -1.20 1.19 19.25
N GLN A 354 0.06 0.87 19.00
CA GLN A 354 1.14 1.05 19.97
C GLN A 354 1.37 2.54 20.13
N ILE A 355 1.15 3.05 21.34
CA ILE A 355 1.85 4.26 21.77
C ILE A 355 3.28 3.81 22.04
N GLY A 356 4.22 4.31 21.24
CA GLY A 356 5.63 4.04 21.47
C GLY A 356 6.03 4.51 22.88
N GLY A 357 6.76 3.67 23.60
CA GLY A 357 7.39 4.10 24.86
C GLY A 357 8.21 5.36 24.60
N GLY A 358 8.09 6.34 25.47
CA GLY A 358 8.88 7.57 25.36
C GLY A 358 10.37 7.23 25.40
N ALA A 359 11.15 7.90 24.57
CA ALA A 359 12.55 8.08 24.90
C ALA A 359 12.61 8.99 26.14
N ASP A 360 13.14 8.47 27.24
CA ASP A 360 13.76 9.33 28.24
C ASP A 360 14.95 10.07 27.59
N PRO A 361 15.28 11.30 28.06
CA PRO A 361 15.91 12.34 27.24
C PRO A 361 17.38 12.13 26.85
#